data_AF-A0A501XW47-F1
#
_entry.id   AF-A0A501XW47-F1
#
_cell.length_a   1.000
_cell.length_b   1.000
_cell.length_c   1.000
_cell.angle_alpha   90.00
_cell.angle_beta   90.00
_cell.angle_gamma   90.00
#
_symmetry.space_group_name_H-M   'P 1'
#
loop_
_entity.id
_entity.type
_entity.pdbx_description
1 polymer ?
#
loop_
_entity_poly.entity_id
_entity_poly.type
_entity_poly.pdbx_seq_one_letter_code
_entity_poly.pdbx_strand_id
1 'polypeptide(L)'
;MPALYREKIVSAFRDNAIKSVLLIDDHYLPYQGIGQSYINTKNELGELISAPAEEQETIEQLKLKLTAIRNIVNRSSSELMSSETAGQFVDFFHTKKLICDVENQTNNLDIDKIRKSDLIVLDYHLKAATEHNPAEHSLNLISELSRSKHMNVVVVFTAEDLKDVWREIAATLRGAHIGNVDAFFNNDERLIDSWNDFYGDWNNEWDQFYNANIEAEYLKAELNIEVTTNEFQVICEGNGYEKPEAEHVKWLLEKSVIKFNKNSKPLSNVDVHGKKNLWLQAGAVFIVLCEKERPAGEDRVLRDTTPEEVWGQIERALVDWYPSFQGDRMSVYILTT
;
A
#
# COMPACT_ATOMS: atom_id res chain seq x y z
N MET A 1 26.33 9.68 -2.39
CA MET A 1 25.82 10.35 -3.60
C MET A 1 26.30 11.80 -3.62
N PRO A 2 26.73 12.35 -4.78
CA PRO A 2 27.07 13.78 -4.91
C PRO A 2 25.84 14.68 -4.68
N ALA A 3 26.00 15.78 -3.92
CA ALA A 3 24.90 16.70 -3.58
C ALA A 3 24.17 17.26 -4.82
N LEU A 4 24.92 17.61 -5.86
CA LEU A 4 24.36 18.09 -7.14
C LEU A 4 23.46 17.05 -7.82
N TYR A 5 23.75 15.76 -7.68
CA TYR A 5 22.91 14.70 -8.28
C TYR A 5 21.62 14.52 -7.49
N ARG A 6 21.71 14.60 -6.16
CA ARG A 6 20.55 14.58 -5.26
C ARG A 6 19.55 15.68 -5.62
N GLU A 7 20.03 16.92 -5.77
CA GLU A 7 19.20 18.07 -6.15
C GLU A 7 18.56 17.89 -7.54
N LYS A 8 19.29 17.32 -8.50
CA LYS A 8 18.75 17.01 -9.82
C LYS A 8 17.63 15.97 -9.79
N ILE A 9 17.79 14.88 -9.03
CA ILE A 9 16.73 13.89 -8.84
C ILE A 9 15.46 14.56 -8.31
N VAL A 10 15.61 15.30 -7.22
CA VAL A 10 14.48 15.92 -6.53
C VAL A 10 13.80 16.96 -7.42
N SER A 11 14.59 17.80 -8.09
CA SER A 11 14.06 18.79 -9.02
C SER A 11 13.31 18.13 -10.19
N ALA A 12 13.87 17.07 -10.79
CA ALA A 12 13.28 16.41 -11.95
C ALA A 12 12.01 15.61 -11.60
N PHE A 13 12.05 14.79 -10.56
CA PHE A 13 11.00 13.81 -10.25
C PHE A 13 9.96 14.31 -9.22
N ARG A 14 10.26 15.38 -8.47
CA ARG A 14 9.32 15.96 -7.50
C ARG A 14 8.92 17.38 -7.89
N ASP A 15 9.86 18.31 -7.92
CA ASP A 15 9.54 19.74 -7.99
C ASP A 15 9.01 20.17 -9.38
N ASN A 16 9.55 19.57 -10.46
CA ASN A 16 9.13 19.86 -11.83
C ASN A 16 8.04 18.91 -12.33
N ALA A 17 8.07 17.64 -11.95
CA ALA A 17 7.13 16.63 -12.44
C ALA A 17 5.76 16.71 -11.77
N ILE A 18 5.70 16.96 -10.45
CA ILE A 18 4.43 16.99 -9.74
C ILE A 18 3.77 18.36 -9.97
N LYS A 19 2.54 18.33 -10.49
CA LYS A 19 1.69 19.52 -10.69
C LYS A 19 0.31 19.34 -10.07
N SER A 20 -0.15 18.11 -9.95
CA SER A 20 -1.43 17.72 -9.37
C SER A 20 -1.23 16.69 -8.25
N VAL A 21 -2.00 16.88 -7.18
CA VAL A 21 -2.02 16.02 -6.01
C VAL A 21 -3.45 15.57 -5.76
N LEU A 22 -3.63 14.29 -5.51
CA LEU A 22 -4.91 13.70 -5.13
C LEU A 22 -4.76 13.00 -3.78
N LEU A 23 -5.53 13.43 -2.79
CA LEU A 23 -5.62 12.80 -1.48
C LEU A 23 -6.82 11.86 -1.44
N ILE A 24 -6.58 10.58 -1.18
CA ILE A 24 -7.58 9.53 -1.09
C ILE A 24 -7.53 8.94 0.32
N ASP A 25 -8.51 9.30 1.14
CA ASP A 25 -8.69 8.78 2.50
C ASP A 25 -10.17 8.78 2.85
N ASP A 26 -10.69 7.64 3.33
CA ASP A 26 -12.10 7.50 3.72
C ASP A 26 -12.45 8.18 5.06
N HIS A 27 -11.47 8.74 5.76
CA HIS A 27 -11.67 9.62 6.91
C HIS A 27 -11.81 11.09 6.50
N TYR A 28 -11.33 11.48 5.32
CA TYR A 28 -11.40 12.86 4.86
C TYR A 28 -12.71 13.10 4.09
N LEU A 29 -13.27 14.29 4.27
CA LEU A 29 -14.47 14.72 3.54
C LEU A 29 -14.05 15.66 2.41
N PRO A 30 -14.47 15.42 1.15
CA PRO A 30 -14.40 16.42 0.10
C PRO A 30 -15.15 17.68 0.52
N TYR A 31 -14.80 18.82 -0.07
CA TYR A 31 -15.36 20.11 0.31
C TYR A 31 -16.90 20.15 0.29
N GLN A 32 -17.51 19.49 -0.69
CA GLN A 32 -18.98 19.35 -0.76
C GLN A 32 -19.55 18.53 0.40
N GLY A 33 -18.83 17.49 0.83
CA GLY A 33 -19.20 16.64 1.97
C GLY A 33 -19.15 17.38 3.31
N ILE A 34 -18.19 18.30 3.49
CA ILE A 34 -18.09 19.13 4.71
C ILE A 34 -19.35 19.99 4.87
N GLY A 35 -19.81 20.64 3.80
CA GLY A 35 -21.03 21.46 3.82
C GLY A 35 -22.27 20.64 4.19
N GLN A 36 -22.41 19.44 3.62
CA GLN A 36 -23.53 18.55 3.92
C GLN A 36 -23.48 18.01 5.36
N SER A 37 -22.29 17.63 5.86
CA SER A 37 -22.10 17.20 7.25
C SER A 37 -22.55 18.31 8.23
N TYR A 38 -22.12 19.55 7.99
CA TYR A 38 -22.52 20.68 8.83
C TYR A 38 -24.04 20.86 8.87
N ILE A 39 -24.71 20.79 7.72
CA ILE A 39 -26.17 20.88 7.63
C ILE A 39 -26.85 19.74 8.39
N ASN A 40 -26.37 18.50 8.21
CA ASN A 40 -26.93 17.33 8.87
C ASN A 40 -26.79 17.42 10.39
N THR A 41 -25.60 17.75 10.89
CA THR A 41 -25.35 17.94 12.33
C THR A 41 -26.21 19.05 12.92
N LYS A 42 -26.39 20.16 12.19
CA LYS A 42 -27.27 21.25 12.61
C LYS A 42 -28.74 20.81 12.68
N ASN A 43 -29.19 20.00 11.73
CA ASN A 43 -30.56 19.48 11.70
C ASN A 43 -30.79 18.48 12.83
N GLU A 44 -29.90 17.50 13.05
CA GLU A 44 -30.00 16.52 14.13
C GLU A 44 -30.01 17.19 15.52
N LEU A 45 -29.17 18.20 15.73
CA LEU A 45 -29.21 19.01 16.95
C LEU A 45 -30.52 19.79 17.07
N GLY A 46 -31.02 20.35 15.96
CA GLY A 46 -32.31 21.04 15.90
C GLY A 46 -33.49 20.13 16.25
N GLU A 47 -33.50 18.88 15.77
CA GLU A 47 -34.50 17.86 16.09
C GLU A 47 -34.46 17.49 17.58
N LEU A 48 -33.26 17.33 18.16
CA LEU A 48 -33.11 17.05 19.59
C LEU A 48 -33.58 18.21 20.48
N ILE A 49 -33.34 19.45 20.06
CA ILE A 49 -33.76 20.65 20.80
C ILE A 49 -35.26 20.89 20.66
N SER A 50 -35.84 20.60 19.49
CA SER A 50 -37.26 20.81 19.18
C SER A 50 -38.16 19.66 19.62
N ALA A 51 -37.58 18.53 20.05
CA ALA A 51 -38.34 17.42 20.60
C ALA A 51 -39.17 17.88 21.80
N PRO A 52 -40.49 17.61 21.83
CA PRO A 52 -41.36 18.05 22.91
C PRO A 52 -40.84 17.52 24.24
N ALA A 53 -40.65 18.44 25.20
CA ALA A 53 -40.31 18.06 26.57
C ALA A 53 -41.55 17.42 27.20
N GLU A 54 -41.48 16.12 27.49
CA GLU A 54 -42.51 15.46 28.29
C GLU A 54 -42.44 16.04 29.72
N GLU A 55 -43.59 16.35 30.33
CA GLU A 55 -43.67 16.95 31.67
C GLU A 55 -42.92 16.13 32.75
N GLN A 56 -42.68 14.84 32.49
CA GLN A 56 -41.90 13.91 33.32
C GLN A 56 -41.03 13.00 32.45
N GLU A 57 -39.89 13.50 31.98
CA GLU A 57 -38.87 12.64 31.40
C GLU A 57 -38.25 11.73 32.47
N THR A 58 -38.24 10.43 32.20
CA THR A 58 -37.53 9.45 33.02
C THR A 58 -36.01 9.63 32.90
N ILE A 59 -35.29 9.22 33.95
CA ILE A 59 -33.81 9.22 33.96
C ILE A 59 -33.23 8.45 32.76
N GLU A 60 -33.89 7.38 32.32
CA GLU A 60 -33.45 6.60 31.16
C GLU A 60 -33.65 7.35 29.83
N GLN A 61 -34.76 8.08 29.65
CA GLN A 61 -34.96 8.95 28.48
C GLN A 61 -33.90 10.06 28.42
N LEU A 62 -33.57 10.67 29.55
CA LEU A 62 -32.51 11.69 29.66
C LEU A 62 -31.13 11.12 29.32
N LYS A 63 -30.80 9.92 29.81
CA LYS A 63 -29.54 9.23 29.47
C LYS A 63 -29.43 8.92 27.98
N LEU A 64 -30.52 8.52 27.33
CA LEU A 64 -30.55 8.26 25.89
C LEU A 64 -30.28 9.54 25.09
N LYS A 65 -30.94 10.66 25.45
CA LYS A 65 -30.68 11.97 24.82
C LYS A 65 -29.23 12.43 25.02
N LEU A 66 -28.68 12.30 26.23
CA LEU A 66 -27.27 12.60 26.53
C LEU A 66 -26.30 11.75 25.70
N THR A 67 -26.61 10.47 25.52
CA THR A 67 -25.81 9.55 24.71
C THR A 67 -25.88 9.92 23.22
N ALA A 68 -27.07 10.28 22.71
CA ALA A 68 -27.24 10.77 21.35
C ALA A 68 -26.44 12.06 21.09
N ILE A 69 -26.53 13.05 21.98
CA ILE A 69 -25.74 14.28 21.89
C ILE A 69 -24.25 13.97 21.91
N ARG A 70 -23.79 13.11 22.84
CA ARG A 70 -22.38 12.71 22.91
C ARG A 70 -21.92 12.06 21.61
N ASN A 71 -22.74 11.21 21.00
CA ASN A 71 -22.42 10.57 19.72
C ASN A 71 -22.32 11.61 18.58
N ILE A 72 -23.25 12.57 18.50
CA ILE A 72 -23.22 13.65 17.50
C ILE A 72 -21.97 14.51 17.68
N VAL A 73 -21.65 14.90 18.91
CA VAL A 73 -20.46 15.71 19.22
C VAL A 73 -19.18 14.94 18.88
N ASN A 74 -19.08 13.67 19.25
CA ASN A 74 -17.92 12.83 18.93
C ASN A 74 -17.76 12.66 17.41
N ARG A 75 -18.84 12.40 16.66
CA ARG A 75 -18.82 12.30 15.20
C ARG A 75 -18.37 13.61 14.57
N SER A 76 -18.98 14.73 14.96
CA SER A 76 -18.65 16.05 14.43
C SER A 76 -17.21 16.45 14.74
N SER A 77 -16.72 16.15 15.94
CA SER A 77 -15.33 16.40 16.32
C SER A 77 -14.37 15.57 15.47
N SER A 78 -14.69 14.30 15.20
CA SER A 78 -13.87 13.44 14.34
C SER A 78 -13.83 13.94 12.89
N GLU A 79 -14.97 14.38 12.36
CA GLU A 79 -15.09 14.94 11.00
C GLU A 79 -14.37 16.30 10.86
N LEU A 80 -14.36 17.11 11.93
CA LEU A 80 -13.61 18.37 11.97
C LEU A 80 -12.11 18.14 12.03
N MET A 81 -11.63 17.20 12.86
CA MET A 81 -10.21 16.87 12.95
C MET A 81 -9.69 16.31 11.61
N SER A 82 -10.47 15.45 10.96
CA SER A 82 -10.11 14.90 9.65
C SER A 82 -10.14 15.97 8.54
N SER A 83 -11.08 16.93 8.63
CA SER A 83 -11.09 18.13 7.78
C SER A 83 -9.90 19.06 8.03
N GLU A 84 -9.39 19.13 9.27
CA GLU A 84 -8.23 19.96 9.60
C GLU A 84 -6.96 19.38 9.00
N THR A 85 -6.71 18.07 9.13
CA THR A 85 -5.58 17.40 8.49
C THR A 85 -5.64 17.53 6.97
N ALA A 86 -6.80 17.25 6.35
CA ALA A 86 -6.98 17.44 4.92
C ALA A 86 -6.73 18.91 4.50
N GLY A 87 -7.17 19.87 5.32
CA GLY A 87 -6.89 21.30 5.15
C GLY A 87 -5.39 21.62 5.16
N GLN A 88 -4.63 21.03 6.09
CA GLN A 88 -3.17 21.18 6.15
C GLN A 88 -2.49 20.68 4.86
N PHE A 89 -2.93 19.53 4.33
CA PHE A 89 -2.43 19.02 3.05
C PHE A 89 -2.72 19.98 1.89
N VAL A 90 -3.96 20.46 1.78
CA VAL A 90 -4.37 21.41 0.74
C VAL A 90 -3.57 22.70 0.84
N ASP A 91 -3.45 23.29 2.03
CA ASP A 91 -2.72 24.54 2.27
C ASP A 91 -1.22 24.40 1.96
N PHE A 92 -0.62 23.27 2.36
CA PHE A 92 0.78 22.98 2.08
C PHE A 92 1.04 22.90 0.56
N PHE A 93 0.23 22.13 -0.17
CA PHE A 93 0.42 21.96 -1.62
C PHE A 93 0.06 23.23 -2.41
N HIS A 94 -0.92 24.01 -1.96
CA HIS A 94 -1.22 25.33 -2.53
C HIS A 94 -0.06 26.31 -2.32
N THR A 95 0.60 26.28 -1.16
CA THR A 95 1.81 27.08 -0.90
C THR A 95 2.94 26.71 -1.88
N LYS A 96 2.98 25.45 -2.34
CA LYS A 96 3.89 24.95 -3.39
C LYS A 96 3.39 25.21 -4.82
N LYS A 97 2.22 25.85 -5.00
CA LYS A 97 1.54 26.11 -6.28
C LYS A 97 1.12 24.83 -7.03
N LEU A 98 0.78 23.79 -6.29
CA LEU A 98 0.25 22.53 -6.81
C LEU A 98 -1.27 22.50 -6.65
N ILE A 99 -1.98 21.85 -7.57
CA ILE A 99 -3.42 21.62 -7.43
C ILE A 99 -3.62 20.43 -6.48
N CYS A 100 -4.45 20.56 -5.46
CA CYS A 100 -4.73 19.48 -4.51
C CYS A 100 -6.22 19.21 -4.40
N ASP A 101 -6.63 18.00 -4.76
CA ASP A 101 -8.01 17.52 -4.60
C ASP A 101 -8.09 16.47 -3.49
N VAL A 102 -9.25 16.41 -2.81
CA VAL A 102 -9.53 15.42 -1.75
C VAL A 102 -10.75 14.62 -2.17
N GLU A 103 -10.60 13.30 -2.20
CA GLU A 103 -11.66 12.35 -2.58
C GLU A 103 -11.94 11.39 -1.42
N ASN A 104 -13.23 11.09 -1.23
CA ASN A 104 -13.68 10.02 -0.36
C ASN A 104 -14.56 9.05 -1.16
N GLN A 105 -14.59 7.78 -0.77
CA GLN A 105 -15.37 6.71 -1.41
C GLN A 105 -14.76 6.16 -2.71
N THR A 106 -14.27 4.93 -2.61
CA THR A 106 -13.65 4.19 -3.73
C THR A 106 -14.62 3.71 -4.80
N ASN A 107 -15.94 3.63 -4.51
CA ASN A 107 -16.92 3.03 -5.41
C ASN A 107 -17.26 3.88 -6.65
N ASN A 108 -16.93 5.18 -6.63
CA ASN A 108 -17.17 6.12 -7.75
C ASN A 108 -15.94 6.98 -8.06
N LEU A 109 -14.73 6.49 -7.73
CA LEU A 109 -13.51 7.18 -8.09
C LEU A 109 -13.41 7.28 -9.61
N ASP A 110 -13.33 8.50 -10.13
CA ASP A 110 -13.04 8.72 -11.54
C ASP A 110 -11.59 8.28 -11.81
N ILE A 111 -11.45 7.06 -12.32
CA ILE A 111 -10.17 6.43 -12.65
C ILE A 111 -9.35 7.33 -13.58
N ASP A 112 -10.00 8.10 -14.47
CA ASP A 112 -9.31 9.02 -15.36
C ASP A 112 -8.72 10.22 -14.60
N LYS A 113 -9.37 10.68 -13.53
CA LYS A 113 -8.84 11.71 -12.64
C LYS A 113 -7.61 11.19 -11.88
N ILE A 114 -7.69 9.97 -11.35
CA ILE A 114 -6.56 9.35 -10.63
C ILE A 114 -5.36 9.15 -11.54
N ARG A 115 -5.56 8.59 -12.74
CA ARG A 115 -4.48 8.33 -13.69
C ARG A 115 -3.78 9.60 -14.19
N LYS A 116 -4.49 10.73 -14.22
CA LYS A 116 -3.95 12.04 -14.59
C LYS A 116 -3.24 12.75 -13.44
N SER A 117 -3.38 12.26 -12.20
CA SER A 117 -2.75 12.86 -11.03
C SER A 117 -1.29 12.45 -10.95
N ASP A 118 -0.38 13.42 -10.77
CA ASP A 118 1.06 13.14 -10.70
C ASP A 118 1.44 12.51 -9.36
N LEU A 119 0.85 13.03 -8.28
CA LEU A 119 1.02 12.55 -6.90
C LEU A 119 -0.33 12.08 -6.34
N ILE A 120 -0.36 10.88 -5.78
CA ILE A 120 -1.52 10.31 -5.11
C ILE A 120 -1.12 9.98 -3.68
N VAL A 121 -1.78 10.58 -2.70
CA VAL A 121 -1.60 10.27 -1.28
C VAL A 121 -2.75 9.35 -0.87
N LEU A 122 -2.44 8.09 -0.57
CA LEU A 122 -3.40 7.00 -0.47
C LEU A 122 -3.36 6.33 0.92
N ASP A 123 -4.48 6.31 1.63
CA ASP A 123 -4.61 5.47 2.83
C ASP A 123 -4.61 4.00 2.41
N TYR A 124 -3.81 3.17 3.08
CA TYR A 124 -3.71 1.76 2.73
C TYR A 124 -5.02 1.02 2.94
N HIS A 125 -5.80 1.40 3.96
CA HIS A 125 -7.08 0.80 4.29
C HIS A 125 -8.23 1.74 3.98
N LEU A 126 -9.04 1.33 3.00
CA LEU A 126 -10.22 2.08 2.59
C LEU A 126 -11.47 1.33 3.09
N LYS A 127 -12.38 2.03 3.75
CA LYS A 127 -13.57 1.52 4.45
C LYS A 127 -14.58 0.78 3.56
N ALA A 128 -14.49 0.92 2.24
CA ALA A 128 -15.29 0.15 1.29
C ALA A 128 -14.73 -1.26 1.00
N ALA A 129 -13.63 -1.66 1.64
CA ALA A 129 -13.01 -2.96 1.47
C ALA A 129 -13.83 -4.08 2.14
N THR A 130 -13.71 -5.30 1.64
CA THR A 130 -14.33 -6.47 2.26
C THR A 130 -13.73 -6.72 3.65
N GLU A 131 -14.53 -7.21 4.62
CA GLU A 131 -14.03 -7.53 5.99
C GLU A 131 -12.82 -8.48 5.99
N HIS A 132 -12.60 -9.22 4.89
CA HIS A 132 -11.53 -10.20 4.75
C HIS A 132 -10.23 -9.62 4.13
N ASN A 133 -10.31 -8.51 3.40
CA ASN A 133 -9.15 -7.86 2.79
C ASN A 133 -9.30 -6.32 2.81
N PRO A 134 -8.95 -5.66 3.93
CA PRO A 134 -9.12 -4.20 4.09
C PRO A 134 -8.28 -3.36 3.10
N ALA A 135 -7.26 -3.95 2.47
CA ALA A 135 -6.38 -3.30 1.50
C ALA A 135 -6.80 -3.55 0.03
N GLU A 136 -7.94 -4.21 -0.21
CA GLU A 136 -8.35 -4.66 -1.54
C GLU A 136 -8.37 -3.52 -2.57
N HIS A 137 -9.01 -2.40 -2.23
CA HIS A 137 -9.16 -1.27 -3.14
C HIS A 137 -7.85 -0.53 -3.41
N SER A 138 -7.03 -0.30 -2.36
CA SER A 138 -5.75 0.39 -2.51
C SER A 138 -4.78 -0.42 -3.38
N LEU A 139 -4.72 -1.74 -3.15
CA LEU A 139 -3.94 -2.68 -3.95
C LEU A 139 -4.43 -2.78 -5.41
N ASN A 140 -5.74 -2.75 -5.64
CA ASN A 140 -6.30 -2.71 -6.99
C ASN A 140 -5.93 -1.41 -7.71
N LEU A 141 -6.06 -0.27 -7.03
CA LEU A 141 -5.70 1.02 -7.59
C LEU A 141 -4.21 1.07 -7.98
N ILE A 142 -3.33 0.65 -7.07
CA ILE A 142 -1.89 0.55 -7.31
C ILE A 142 -1.59 -0.36 -8.52
N SER A 143 -2.26 -1.51 -8.62
CA SER A 143 -2.10 -2.44 -9.74
C SER A 143 -2.59 -1.87 -11.07
N GLU A 144 -3.56 -0.96 -11.07
CA GLU A 144 -3.99 -0.28 -12.30
C GLU A 144 -3.02 0.82 -12.70
N LEU A 145 -2.51 1.57 -11.73
CA LEU A 145 -1.53 2.63 -11.97
C LEU A 145 -0.21 2.08 -12.51
N SER A 146 0.22 0.88 -12.08
CA SER A 146 1.44 0.25 -12.61
C SER A 146 1.37 -0.04 -14.11
N ARG A 147 0.15 -0.19 -14.66
CA ARG A 147 -0.13 -0.46 -16.08
C ARG A 147 -0.50 0.80 -16.87
N SER A 148 -0.49 1.96 -16.22
CA SER A 148 -0.80 3.24 -16.86
C SER A 148 0.34 3.69 -17.78
N LYS A 149 0.05 4.64 -18.69
CA LYS A 149 1.07 5.26 -19.56
C LYS A 149 1.83 6.38 -18.89
N HIS A 150 1.30 6.93 -17.80
CA HIS A 150 1.84 8.07 -17.10
C HIS A 150 2.51 7.58 -15.82
N MET A 151 3.69 8.12 -15.52
CA MET A 151 4.34 7.80 -14.27
C MET A 151 3.56 8.46 -13.13
N ASN A 152 3.10 7.66 -12.16
CA ASN A 152 2.40 8.18 -10.98
C ASN A 152 3.28 7.95 -9.74
N VAL A 153 3.43 8.99 -8.91
CA VAL A 153 4.01 8.85 -7.57
C VAL A 153 2.87 8.59 -6.60
N VAL A 154 2.91 7.48 -5.88
CA VAL A 154 1.91 7.10 -4.89
C VAL A 154 2.56 7.07 -3.52
N VAL A 155 2.03 7.83 -2.57
CA VAL A 155 2.42 7.75 -1.17
C VAL A 155 1.37 6.92 -0.45
N VAL A 156 1.75 5.72 -0.02
CA VAL A 156 0.90 4.86 0.80
C VAL A 156 1.22 5.14 2.26
N PHE A 157 0.22 5.60 3.01
CA PHE A 157 0.35 5.84 4.44
C PHE A 157 -0.51 4.85 5.22
N THR A 158 0.07 4.23 6.25
CA THR A 158 -0.52 3.10 6.95
C THR A 158 -0.08 3.02 8.41
N ALA A 159 -0.92 2.44 9.26
CA ALA A 159 -0.58 2.13 10.66
C ALA A 159 -0.06 0.68 10.84
N GLU A 160 0.01 -0.09 9.74
CA GLU A 160 0.58 -1.43 9.71
C GLU A 160 2.11 -1.41 9.59
N ASP A 161 2.74 -2.57 9.84
CA ASP A 161 4.18 -2.71 9.64
C ASP A 161 4.53 -2.52 8.15
N LEU A 162 5.44 -1.59 7.87
CA LEU A 162 5.80 -1.25 6.51
C LEU A 162 6.43 -2.41 5.74
N LYS A 163 7.00 -3.43 6.41
CA LYS A 163 7.56 -4.61 5.74
C LYS A 163 6.44 -5.48 5.20
N ASP A 164 5.36 -5.65 5.96
CA ASP A 164 4.22 -6.46 5.56
C ASP A 164 3.48 -5.78 4.40
N VAL A 165 3.22 -4.47 4.52
CA VAL A 165 2.63 -3.67 3.42
C VAL A 165 3.51 -3.69 2.17
N TRP A 166 4.84 -3.59 2.32
CA TRP A 166 5.77 -3.71 1.20
C TRP A 166 5.63 -5.06 0.49
N ARG A 167 5.55 -6.17 1.24
CA ARG A 167 5.39 -7.52 0.67
C ARG A 167 4.08 -7.68 -0.05
N GLU A 168 3.00 -7.17 0.53
CA GLU A 168 1.66 -7.26 -0.03
C GLU A 168 1.55 -6.50 -1.36
N ILE A 169 2.08 -5.28 -1.39
CA ILE A 169 2.14 -4.47 -2.61
C ILE A 169 3.02 -5.16 -3.66
N ALA A 170 4.22 -5.61 -3.29
CA ALA A 170 5.15 -6.29 -4.20
C ALA A 170 4.55 -7.58 -4.80
N ALA A 171 3.98 -8.44 -3.95
CA ALA A 171 3.35 -9.69 -4.36
C ALA A 171 2.11 -9.45 -5.23
N THR A 172 1.33 -8.40 -4.95
CA THR A 172 0.17 -8.04 -5.77
C THR A 172 0.58 -7.51 -7.15
N LEU A 173 1.64 -6.69 -7.22
CA LEU A 173 2.14 -6.11 -8.47
C LEU A 173 2.80 -7.15 -9.37
N ARG A 174 3.67 -8.00 -8.81
CA ARG A 174 4.22 -9.16 -9.51
C ARG A 174 3.10 -10.13 -9.91
N GLY A 175 2.12 -10.30 -9.04
CA GLY A 175 1.13 -11.36 -9.13
C GLY A 175 1.72 -12.72 -8.76
N ALA A 176 0.89 -13.75 -8.86
CA ALA A 176 1.27 -15.12 -8.54
C ALA A 176 0.82 -16.12 -9.61
N HIS A 177 1.46 -17.28 -9.64
CA HIS A 177 0.97 -18.43 -10.40
C HIS A 177 -0.24 -19.04 -9.68
N ILE A 178 -1.44 -18.82 -10.22
CA ILE A 178 -2.72 -19.30 -9.65
C ILE A 178 -3.05 -20.73 -10.17
N GLY A 179 -2.04 -21.48 -10.60
CA GLY A 179 -2.18 -22.83 -11.13
C GLY A 179 -2.06 -23.91 -10.06
N ASN A 180 -2.38 -25.15 -10.43
CA ASN A 180 -1.95 -26.32 -9.67
C ASN A 180 -0.48 -26.66 -9.98
N VAL A 181 0.07 -27.60 -9.22
CA VAL A 181 1.47 -28.05 -9.39
C VAL A 181 1.73 -28.60 -10.79
N ASP A 182 0.75 -29.30 -11.38
CA ASP A 182 0.86 -29.89 -12.71
C ASP A 182 1.05 -28.81 -13.79
N ALA A 183 0.25 -27.74 -13.73
CA ALA A 183 0.34 -26.62 -14.64
C ALA A 183 1.67 -25.85 -14.47
N PHE A 184 2.16 -25.72 -13.24
CA PHE A 184 3.42 -25.05 -12.96
C PHE A 184 4.62 -25.83 -13.54
N PHE A 185 4.64 -27.15 -13.38
CA PHE A 185 5.68 -28.01 -13.95
C PHE A 185 5.47 -28.38 -15.42
N ASN A 186 4.55 -27.70 -16.13
CA ASN A 186 4.23 -27.97 -17.54
C ASN A 186 3.88 -29.46 -17.82
N ASN A 187 3.26 -30.15 -16.87
CA ASN A 187 2.96 -31.58 -16.90
C ASN A 187 4.20 -32.50 -17.04
N ASP A 188 5.37 -32.08 -16.53
CA ASP A 188 6.53 -32.95 -16.41
C ASP A 188 6.29 -34.00 -15.29
N GLU A 189 5.99 -35.23 -15.71
CA GLU A 189 5.72 -36.36 -14.81
C GLU A 189 6.84 -36.56 -13.78
N ARG A 190 8.11 -36.36 -14.15
CA ARG A 190 9.25 -36.59 -13.25
C ARG A 190 9.25 -35.59 -12.08
N LEU A 191 8.97 -34.31 -12.36
CA LEU A 191 8.91 -33.27 -11.35
C LEU A 191 7.65 -33.41 -10.48
N ILE A 192 6.52 -33.78 -11.09
CA ILE A 192 5.26 -33.98 -10.39
C ILE A 192 5.36 -35.18 -9.43
N ASP A 193 5.92 -36.31 -9.88
CA ASP A 193 6.10 -37.51 -9.05
C ASP A 193 7.04 -37.21 -7.88
N SER A 194 8.19 -36.58 -8.15
CA SER A 194 9.14 -36.19 -7.11
C SER A 194 8.50 -35.24 -6.09
N TRP A 195 7.71 -34.26 -6.56
CA TRP A 195 6.99 -33.36 -5.66
C TRP A 195 5.99 -34.11 -4.78
N ASN A 196 5.20 -35.00 -5.35
CA ASN A 196 4.19 -35.75 -4.60
C ASN A 196 4.82 -36.68 -3.54
N ASP A 197 5.97 -37.27 -3.85
CA ASP A 197 6.66 -38.20 -2.97
C ASP A 197 7.41 -37.48 -1.83
N PHE A 198 8.03 -36.32 -2.09
CA PHE A 198 8.98 -35.68 -1.17
C PHE A 198 8.55 -34.31 -0.63
N TYR A 199 7.42 -33.74 -1.05
CA TYR A 199 6.98 -32.40 -0.63
C TYR A 199 6.90 -32.23 0.89
N GLY A 200 6.45 -33.25 1.63
CA GLY A 200 6.33 -33.17 3.08
C GLY A 200 7.66 -32.89 3.77
N ASP A 201 8.71 -33.60 3.35
CA ASP A 201 10.07 -33.44 3.88
C ASP A 201 10.66 -32.10 3.45
N TRP A 202 10.52 -31.73 2.18
CA TRP A 202 10.98 -30.44 1.68
C TRP A 202 10.31 -29.26 2.36
N ASN A 203 8.99 -29.33 2.61
CA ASN A 203 8.26 -28.24 3.25
C ASN A 203 8.73 -28.01 4.70
N ASN A 204 9.05 -29.07 5.43
CA ASN A 204 9.54 -28.97 6.81
C ASN A 204 10.91 -28.26 6.90
N GLU A 205 11.81 -28.57 5.96
CA GLU A 205 13.13 -27.92 5.89
C GLU A 205 13.01 -26.50 5.31
N TRP A 206 12.08 -26.31 4.37
CA TRP A 206 11.85 -25.02 3.72
C TRP A 206 11.48 -23.93 4.73
N ASP A 207 10.63 -24.24 5.72
CA ASP A 207 10.21 -23.26 6.73
C ASP A 207 11.39 -22.74 7.59
N GLN A 208 12.48 -23.51 7.71
CA GLN A 208 13.69 -23.10 8.44
C GLN A 208 14.69 -22.37 7.54
N PHE A 209 14.74 -22.73 6.26
CA PHE A 209 15.63 -22.12 5.27
C PHE A 209 15.09 -20.77 4.77
N TYR A 210 13.77 -20.71 4.53
CA TYR A 210 13.07 -19.56 3.99
C TYR A 210 13.12 -18.38 4.97
N ASN A 211 13.44 -17.21 4.44
CA ASN A 211 13.53 -16.00 5.23
C ASN A 211 13.12 -14.77 4.42
N ALA A 212 12.98 -13.63 5.12
CA ALA A 212 12.52 -12.39 4.52
C ALA A 212 13.44 -11.84 3.40
N ASN A 213 14.71 -12.23 3.33
CA ASN A 213 15.62 -11.77 2.27
C ASN A 213 15.39 -12.55 0.99
N ILE A 214 15.36 -13.88 1.07
CA ILE A 214 15.02 -14.75 -0.07
C ILE A 214 13.67 -14.34 -0.68
N GLU A 215 12.67 -14.12 0.17
CA GLU A 215 11.35 -13.63 -0.24
C GLU A 215 11.43 -12.33 -1.05
N ALA A 216 12.13 -11.33 -0.53
CA ALA A 216 12.19 -10.01 -1.15
C ALA A 216 13.02 -10.02 -2.44
N GLU A 217 14.08 -10.82 -2.51
CA GLU A 217 14.85 -11.03 -3.74
C GLU A 217 14.00 -11.77 -4.79
N TYR A 218 13.21 -12.75 -4.38
CA TYR A 218 12.28 -13.45 -5.28
C TYR A 218 11.21 -12.51 -5.84
N LEU A 219 10.60 -11.69 -4.97
CA LEU A 219 9.60 -10.70 -5.38
C LEU A 219 10.16 -9.65 -6.34
N LYS A 220 11.46 -9.34 -6.25
CA LYS A 220 12.16 -8.42 -7.16
C LYS A 220 12.74 -9.07 -8.42
N ALA A 221 12.55 -10.38 -8.59
CA ALA A 221 13.22 -11.17 -9.64
C ALA A 221 14.77 -11.07 -9.63
N GLU A 222 15.36 -10.78 -8.46
CA GLU A 222 16.81 -10.67 -8.25
C GLU A 222 17.42 -11.94 -7.63
N LEU A 223 16.58 -12.88 -7.19
CA LEU A 223 17.03 -14.11 -6.55
C LEU A 223 17.77 -15.02 -7.55
N ASN A 224 19.01 -15.40 -7.21
CA ASN A 224 19.71 -16.43 -7.95
C ASN A 224 19.17 -17.82 -7.56
N ILE A 225 18.25 -18.34 -8.37
CA ILE A 225 17.57 -19.61 -8.09
C ILE A 225 18.53 -20.79 -8.02
N GLU A 226 19.61 -20.80 -8.80
CA GLU A 226 20.58 -21.91 -8.81
C GLU A 226 21.35 -21.98 -7.49
N VAL A 227 21.82 -20.83 -6.99
CA VAL A 227 22.51 -20.74 -5.69
C VAL A 227 21.58 -21.17 -4.57
N THR A 228 20.38 -20.61 -4.52
CA THR A 228 19.37 -20.96 -3.51
C THR A 228 19.01 -22.45 -3.55
N THR A 229 18.91 -23.03 -4.75
CA THR A 229 18.64 -24.46 -4.93
C THR A 229 19.79 -25.31 -4.38
N ASN A 230 21.04 -24.96 -4.70
CA ASN A 230 22.21 -25.69 -4.20
C ASN A 230 22.32 -25.63 -2.68
N GLU A 231 22.09 -24.45 -2.08
CA GLU A 231 22.09 -24.30 -0.63
C GLU A 231 21.00 -25.14 0.04
N PHE A 232 19.79 -25.14 -0.53
CA PHE A 232 18.68 -25.93 -0.02
C PHE A 232 18.92 -27.44 -0.17
N GLN A 233 19.51 -27.88 -1.29
CA GLN A 233 19.88 -29.29 -1.50
C GLN A 233 20.87 -29.80 -0.46
N VAL A 234 21.83 -28.97 -0.02
CA VAL A 234 22.79 -29.34 1.04
C VAL A 234 22.08 -29.61 2.36
N ILE A 235 21.04 -28.84 2.69
CA ILE A 235 20.23 -29.02 3.90
C ILE A 235 19.44 -30.33 3.80
N CYS A 236 18.76 -30.56 2.69
CA CYS A 236 18.01 -31.80 2.45
C CYS A 236 18.92 -33.03 2.55
N GLU A 237 20.09 -33.00 1.91
CA GLU A 237 21.07 -34.09 1.96
C GLU A 237 21.61 -34.33 3.37
N GLY A 238 21.88 -33.26 4.13
CA GLY A 238 22.32 -33.35 5.53
C GLY A 238 21.32 -34.05 6.44
N ASN A 239 20.03 -33.96 6.12
CA ASN A 239 18.93 -34.62 6.83
C ASN A 239 18.51 -35.96 6.20
N GLY A 240 19.17 -36.40 5.12
CA GLY A 240 18.91 -37.67 4.45
C GLY A 240 17.69 -37.66 3.52
N TYR A 241 17.22 -36.49 3.11
CA TYR A 241 16.11 -36.31 2.18
C TYR A 241 16.57 -36.25 0.72
N GLU A 242 15.65 -36.51 -0.21
CA GLU A 242 15.89 -36.41 -1.65
C GLU A 242 16.18 -34.95 -2.05
N LYS A 243 17.03 -34.75 -3.07
CA LYS A 243 17.46 -33.42 -3.51
C LYS A 243 16.41 -32.75 -4.39
N PRO A 244 15.86 -31.59 -3.99
CA PRO A 244 14.92 -30.86 -4.84
C PRO A 244 15.63 -30.19 -6.02
N GLU A 245 15.05 -30.32 -7.21
CA GLU A 245 15.42 -29.51 -8.39
C GLU A 245 14.99 -28.03 -8.30
N ALA A 246 15.56 -27.20 -9.18
CA ALA A 246 15.30 -25.75 -9.19
C ALA A 246 13.81 -25.40 -9.39
N GLU A 247 13.07 -26.17 -10.18
CA GLU A 247 11.63 -25.95 -10.37
C GLU A 247 10.84 -26.24 -9.08
N HIS A 248 11.22 -27.24 -8.29
CA HIS A 248 10.60 -27.49 -6.98
C HIS A 248 10.85 -26.33 -6.02
N VAL A 249 12.07 -25.79 -6.01
CA VAL A 249 12.43 -24.62 -5.19
C VAL A 249 11.65 -23.38 -5.63
N LYS A 250 11.49 -23.14 -6.93
CA LYS A 250 10.62 -22.07 -7.45
C LYS A 250 9.18 -22.24 -6.98
N TRP A 251 8.66 -23.46 -7.00
CA TRP A 251 7.30 -23.72 -6.55
C TRP A 251 7.13 -23.52 -5.03
N LEU A 252 8.12 -23.91 -4.21
CA LEU A 252 8.15 -23.61 -2.77
C LEU A 252 8.17 -22.09 -2.51
N LEU A 253 8.98 -21.35 -3.26
CA LEU A 253 9.00 -19.88 -3.22
C LEU A 253 7.64 -19.29 -3.57
N GLU A 254 7.02 -19.77 -4.66
CA GLU A 254 5.72 -19.31 -5.11
C GLU A 254 4.64 -19.53 -4.04
N LYS A 255 4.59 -20.73 -3.44
CA LYS A 255 3.69 -21.03 -2.32
C LYS A 255 3.96 -20.16 -1.08
N SER A 256 5.20 -19.73 -0.89
CA SER A 256 5.58 -18.88 0.24
C SER A 256 5.15 -17.42 0.04
N VAL A 257 5.17 -16.91 -1.19
CA VAL A 257 4.81 -15.51 -1.49
C VAL A 257 3.34 -15.29 -1.84
N ILE A 258 2.62 -16.33 -2.31
CA ILE A 258 1.22 -16.20 -2.74
C ILE A 258 0.29 -15.66 -1.65
N LYS A 259 0.61 -15.94 -0.37
CA LYS A 259 -0.15 -15.46 0.80
C LYS A 259 -0.17 -13.93 0.93
N PHE A 260 0.83 -13.23 0.36
CA PHE A 260 0.91 -11.77 0.36
C PHE A 260 0.16 -11.13 -0.83
N ASN A 261 -0.16 -11.90 -1.86
CA ASN A 261 -0.98 -11.44 -2.98
C ASN A 261 -2.46 -11.44 -2.58
N LYS A 262 -2.84 -10.52 -1.68
CA LYS A 262 -4.19 -10.43 -1.10
C LYS A 262 -5.29 -10.28 -2.14
N ASN A 263 -4.99 -9.67 -3.28
CA ASN A 263 -5.94 -9.48 -4.38
C ASN A 263 -5.95 -10.62 -5.40
N SER A 264 -5.22 -11.71 -5.14
CA SER A 264 -5.17 -12.91 -5.99
C SER A 264 -4.91 -12.56 -7.47
N LYS A 265 -4.00 -11.60 -7.70
CA LYS A 265 -3.66 -11.16 -9.06
C LYS A 265 -2.85 -12.24 -9.78
N PRO A 266 -3.19 -12.59 -11.03
CA PRO A 266 -2.36 -13.50 -11.81
C PRO A 266 -0.99 -12.86 -12.07
N LEU A 267 0.02 -13.70 -12.32
CA LEU A 267 1.36 -13.27 -12.67
C LEU A 267 1.33 -12.20 -13.76
N SER A 268 2.05 -11.11 -13.53
CA SER A 268 2.16 -9.96 -14.41
C SER A 268 3.55 -9.91 -15.04
N ASN A 269 3.69 -9.15 -16.13
CA ASN A 269 4.98 -8.91 -16.77
C ASN A 269 5.68 -7.67 -16.20
N VAL A 270 5.31 -7.26 -14.98
CA VAL A 270 5.85 -6.05 -14.35
C VAL A 270 6.91 -6.45 -13.36
N ASP A 271 8.14 -6.02 -13.63
CA ASP A 271 9.24 -6.17 -12.69
C ASP A 271 9.04 -5.24 -11.50
N VAL A 272 9.24 -5.78 -10.30
CA VAL A 272 9.12 -5.03 -9.05
C VAL A 272 10.52 -4.72 -8.54
N HIS A 273 10.76 -3.46 -8.24
CA HIS A 273 11.97 -2.99 -7.59
C HIS A 273 11.60 -2.30 -6.29
N GLY A 274 12.54 -2.16 -5.38
CA GLY A 274 12.26 -1.42 -4.16
C GLY A 274 13.25 -1.66 -3.04
N LYS A 275 13.07 -0.82 -2.02
CA LYS A 275 13.73 -0.96 -0.73
C LYS A 275 12.66 -1.12 0.34
N LYS A 276 12.78 -2.20 1.13
CA LYS A 276 11.91 -2.50 2.27
C LYS A 276 11.72 -1.24 3.12
N ASN A 277 10.47 -0.99 3.54
CA ASN A 277 10.06 0.13 4.39
C ASN A 277 10.21 1.53 3.79
N LEU A 278 10.58 1.66 2.50
CA LEU A 278 10.82 2.97 1.91
C LEU A 278 10.06 3.17 0.61
N TRP A 279 10.31 2.31 -0.40
CA TRP A 279 9.71 2.50 -1.71
C TRP A 279 9.62 1.21 -2.52
N LEU A 280 8.70 1.21 -3.50
CA LEU A 280 8.61 0.23 -4.58
C LEU A 280 8.48 0.94 -5.94
N GLN A 281 8.95 0.31 -7.00
CA GLN A 281 8.68 0.74 -8.36
C GLN A 281 8.28 -0.48 -9.18
N ALA A 282 7.17 -0.36 -9.90
CA ALA A 282 6.67 -1.41 -10.76
C ALA A 282 5.97 -0.80 -11.97
N GLY A 283 6.51 -1.01 -13.17
CA GLY A 283 5.96 -0.39 -14.38
C GLY A 283 5.94 1.13 -14.26
N ALA A 284 4.75 1.74 -14.42
CA ALA A 284 4.59 3.19 -14.36
C ALA A 284 4.30 3.76 -12.96
N VAL A 285 4.29 2.94 -11.89
CA VAL A 285 4.03 3.45 -10.53
C VAL A 285 5.31 3.47 -9.68
N PHE A 286 5.55 4.59 -9.01
CA PHE A 286 6.57 4.74 -7.97
C PHE A 286 5.89 4.95 -6.63
N ILE A 287 6.03 4.00 -5.73
CA ILE A 287 5.32 3.91 -4.46
C ILE A 287 6.27 4.27 -3.34
N VAL A 288 5.86 5.18 -2.46
CA VAL A 288 6.58 5.58 -1.25
C VAL A 288 5.76 5.12 -0.05
N LEU A 289 6.42 4.49 0.91
CA LEU A 289 5.77 4.01 2.13
C LEU A 289 6.01 4.99 3.29
N CYS A 290 4.91 5.33 3.96
CA CYS A 290 4.87 6.21 5.12
C CYS A 290 4.14 5.51 6.28
N GLU A 291 4.69 5.60 7.48
CA GLU A 291 4.05 5.09 8.69
C GLU A 291 3.21 6.20 9.34
N LYS A 292 1.98 5.88 9.75
CA LYS A 292 1.15 6.71 10.63
C LYS A 292 1.71 6.55 12.06
N GLU A 293 2.31 7.60 12.61
CA GLU A 293 2.99 7.52 13.91
C GLU A 293 2.00 7.16 15.04
N ARG A 294 2.43 6.25 15.93
CA ARG A 294 1.80 6.07 17.25
C ARG A 294 2.53 6.96 18.26
N PRO A 295 1.95 8.07 18.75
CA PRO A 295 2.57 8.87 19.78
C PRO A 295 2.82 8.02 21.03
N ALA A 296 4.05 8.08 21.54
CA ALA A 296 4.46 7.32 22.72
C ALA A 296 3.62 7.74 23.95
N GLY A 297 2.86 6.81 24.51
CA GLY A 297 2.10 7.00 25.76
C GLY A 297 0.58 7.04 25.61
N GLU A 298 0.03 7.04 24.39
CA GLU A 298 -1.41 6.94 24.14
C GLU A 298 -1.71 5.81 23.16
N ASP A 299 -2.12 4.65 23.68
CA ASP A 299 -2.41 3.42 22.92
C ASP A 299 -3.54 3.54 21.86
N ARG A 300 -4.14 4.73 21.65
CA ARG A 300 -5.40 4.85 20.90
C ARG A 300 -5.50 5.99 19.88
N VAL A 301 -4.53 6.92 19.80
CA VAL A 301 -4.61 8.03 18.84
C VAL A 301 -3.47 7.91 17.84
N LEU A 302 -3.76 7.38 16.65
CA LEU A 302 -2.82 7.46 15.52
C LEU A 302 -2.66 8.93 15.15
N ARG A 303 -1.42 9.42 15.06
CA ARG A 303 -1.12 10.73 14.50
C ARG A 303 -1.00 10.56 12.99
N ASP A 304 -1.83 11.29 12.25
CA ASP A 304 -1.69 11.38 10.81
C ASP A 304 -0.32 11.99 10.45
N THR A 305 0.32 11.44 9.42
CA THR A 305 1.58 11.96 8.88
C THR A 305 1.34 13.36 8.30
N THR A 306 2.21 14.31 8.62
CA THR A 306 2.10 15.70 8.14
C THR A 306 2.47 15.81 6.66
N PRO A 307 1.98 16.85 5.95
CA PRO A 307 2.35 17.10 4.55
C PRO A 307 3.86 17.24 4.34
N GLU A 308 4.57 17.86 5.29
CA GLU A 308 6.02 18.01 5.28
C GLU A 308 6.75 16.67 5.39
N GLU A 309 6.29 15.79 6.28
CA GLU A 309 6.85 14.44 6.45
C GLU A 309 6.65 13.62 5.18
N VAL A 310 5.45 13.68 4.57
CA VAL A 310 5.18 13.06 3.26
C VAL A 310 6.13 13.60 2.19
N TRP A 311 6.26 14.93 2.08
CA TRP A 311 7.11 15.57 1.08
C TRP A 311 8.59 15.22 1.24
N GLY A 312 9.05 15.12 2.50
CA GLY A 312 10.40 14.69 2.85
C GLY A 312 10.64 13.21 2.58
N GLN A 313 9.63 12.36 2.79
CA GLN A 313 9.74 10.92 2.52
C GLN A 313 9.82 10.63 1.02
N ILE A 314 9.07 11.35 0.19
CA ILE A 314 9.22 11.31 -1.28
C ILE A 314 10.67 11.65 -1.67
N GLU A 315 11.26 12.68 -1.06
CA GLU A 315 12.66 13.05 -1.30
C GLU A 315 13.61 11.89 -0.98
N ARG A 316 13.45 11.29 0.19
CA ARG A 316 14.30 10.18 0.65
C ARG A 316 14.19 8.98 -0.28
N ALA A 317 12.96 8.62 -0.67
CA ALA A 317 12.70 7.51 -1.58
C ALA A 317 13.30 7.73 -2.97
N LEU A 318 13.10 8.91 -3.57
CA LEU A 318 13.67 9.23 -4.89
C LEU A 318 15.20 9.24 -4.87
N VAL A 319 15.80 9.75 -3.80
CA VAL A 319 17.26 9.77 -3.62
C VAL A 319 17.79 8.35 -3.43
N ASP A 320 17.11 7.50 -2.67
CA ASP A 320 17.53 6.10 -2.50
C ASP A 320 17.37 5.28 -3.79
N TRP A 321 16.30 5.52 -4.54
CA TRP A 321 16.08 4.89 -5.85
C TRP A 321 17.21 5.17 -6.84
N TYR A 322 17.81 6.36 -6.77
CA TYR A 322 18.96 6.75 -7.60
C TYR A 322 18.76 6.49 -9.10
N PRO A 323 17.70 7.04 -9.73
CA PRO A 323 17.45 6.81 -11.15
C PRO A 323 18.61 7.34 -12.00
N SER A 324 18.88 6.66 -13.12
CA SER A 324 19.89 7.08 -14.09
C SER A 324 19.33 8.19 -15.01
N PHE A 325 20.15 9.20 -15.33
CA PHE A 325 19.81 10.23 -16.31
C PHE A 325 20.56 9.98 -17.63
N GLN A 326 19.86 9.86 -18.75
CA GLN A 326 20.46 9.88 -20.11
C GLN A 326 20.10 11.19 -20.84
N GLY A 327 20.91 12.24 -20.66
CA GLY A 327 20.62 13.58 -21.22
C GLY A 327 19.45 14.28 -20.51
N ASP A 328 18.71 15.13 -21.24
CA ASP A 328 17.47 15.82 -20.75
C ASP A 328 16.20 14.94 -20.87
N ARG A 329 16.35 13.68 -21.30
CA ARG A 329 15.24 12.73 -21.42
C ARG A 329 15.43 11.54 -20.49
N MET A 330 14.35 11.25 -19.79
CA MET A 330 14.18 10.13 -18.90
C MET A 330 14.39 8.81 -19.65
N SER A 331 15.12 7.87 -19.05
CA SER A 331 15.04 6.47 -19.43
C SER A 331 15.07 5.66 -18.14
N VAL A 332 13.97 4.97 -17.85
CA VAL A 332 13.92 3.97 -16.77
C VAL A 332 14.68 2.75 -17.28
N TYR A 333 16.01 2.85 -17.33
CA TYR A 333 16.88 1.70 -17.40
C TYR A 333 17.45 1.50 -16.01
N ILE A 334 16.97 0.44 -15.38
CA ILE A 334 17.61 -0.14 -14.23
C ILE A 334 18.92 -0.68 -14.76
N LEU A 335 20.02 -0.11 -14.30
CA LEU A 335 21.34 -0.66 -14.54
C LEU A 335 21.37 -2.03 -13.86
N THR A 336 21.11 -3.08 -14.64
CA THR A 336 21.53 -4.42 -14.32
C THR A 336 23.06 -4.39 -14.29
N THR A 337 23.63 -4.31 -13.08
CA THR A 337 25.04 -4.68 -12.86
C THR A 337 25.16 -6.17 -12.69
#